data_AF-A0A922Z7T9-F1
#
_entry.id   AF-A0A922Z7T9-F1
#
_cell.length_a   1.000
_cell.length_b   1.000
_cell.length_c   1.000
_cell.angle_alpha   90.00
_cell.angle_beta   90.00
_cell.angle_gamma   90.00
#
_symmetry.space_group_name_H-M   'P 1'
#
loop_
_entity.id
_entity.type
_entity.pdbx_description
1 polymer ?
#
loop_
_entity_poly.entity_id
_entity_poly.type
_entity_poly.pdbx_seq_one_letter_code
_entity_poly.pdbx_strand_id
1 'polypeptide(L)'
;MAAALEEAVDRRLAGEPFWRILGEREFWGLPFRLSPATLEPRPDSETLVAAALDRLGARRQDPLRILDLGTGTGCLLVTLLSECPAATG
;
A
#
# COMPACT_ATOMS: atom_id res chain seq x y z
N MET A 1 19.08 13.19 -16.71
CA MET A 1 18.97 13.46 -15.25
C MET A 1 18.31 14.81 -14.99
N ALA A 2 18.86 15.93 -15.49
CA ALA A 2 18.28 17.27 -15.28
C ALA A 2 16.82 17.40 -15.79
N ALA A 3 16.54 16.97 -17.02
CA ALA A 3 15.18 17.07 -17.60
C ALA A 3 14.09 16.33 -16.80
N ALA A 4 14.39 15.14 -16.26
CA ALA A 4 13.42 14.38 -15.46
C ALA A 4 13.17 15.02 -14.09
N LEU A 5 14.17 15.69 -13.53
CA LEU A 5 14.01 16.44 -12.29
C LEU A 5 13.20 17.72 -12.52
N GLU A 6 13.46 18.45 -13.60
CA GLU A 6 12.68 19.63 -14.00
C GLU A 6 11.21 19.27 -14.20
N GLU A 7 10.92 18.19 -14.93
CA GLU A 7 9.56 17.69 -15.11
C GLU A 7 8.87 17.35 -13.78
N ALA A 8 9.58 16.67 -12.86
CA ALA A 8 9.04 16.35 -11.55
C ALA A 8 8.77 17.62 -10.70
N VAL A 9 9.61 18.65 -10.83
CA VAL A 9 9.41 19.94 -10.15
C VAL A 9 8.19 20.65 -10.73
N ASP A 10 8.04 20.71 -12.05
CA ASP A 10 6.89 21.35 -12.70
C ASP A 10 5.57 20.69 -12.29
N ARG A 11 5.52 19.35 -12.29
CA ARG A 11 4.37 18.57 -11.81
C ARG A 11 4.05 18.87 -10.34
N ARG A 12 5.08 18.98 -9.49
CA ARG A 12 4.92 19.31 -8.07
C ARG A 12 4.39 20.73 -7.87
N LEU A 13 4.89 21.71 -8.62
CA LEU A 13 4.44 23.11 -8.60
C LEU A 13 2.98 23.23 -9.09
N ALA A 14 2.56 22.37 -10.01
CA ALA A 14 1.16 22.25 -10.45
C ALA A 14 0.23 21.59 -9.40
N GLY A 15 0.76 21.19 -8.24
CA GLY A 15 -0.01 20.63 -7.14
C GLY A 15 -0.15 19.11 -7.16
N GLU A 16 0.49 18.41 -8.10
CA GLU A 16 0.45 16.95 -8.12
C GLU A 16 1.10 16.37 -6.84
N PRO A 17 0.48 15.36 -6.18
CA PRO A 17 1.04 14.74 -4.99
C PRO A 17 2.39 14.09 -5.27
N PHE A 18 3.33 14.21 -4.34
CA PHE A 18 4.71 13.73 -4.52
C PHE A 18 4.81 12.24 -4.90
N TRP A 19 4.08 11.37 -4.22
CA TRP A 19 4.12 9.93 -4.52
C TRP A 19 3.50 9.60 -5.88
N ARG A 20 2.59 10.43 -6.41
CA ARG A 20 2.07 10.30 -7.79
C ARG A 20 3.13 10.67 -8.82
N ILE A 21 4.00 11.62 -8.49
CA ILE A 21 5.14 11.99 -9.33
C ILE A 21 6.15 10.85 -9.38
N LEU A 22 6.45 10.23 -8.23
CA LEU A 22 7.32 9.05 -8.16
C LEU A 22 6.67 7.77 -8.72
N GLY A 23 5.33 7.70 -8.74
CA GLY A 23 4.57 6.56 -9.27
C GLY A 23 4.47 5.35 -8.31
N GLU A 24 5.12 5.41 -7.15
CA GLU A 24 5.10 4.36 -6.14
C GLU A 24 5.11 4.95 -4.74
N ARG A 25 4.63 4.16 -3.77
CA ARG A 25 4.67 4.48 -2.35
C ARG A 25 4.91 3.21 -1.53
N GLU A 26 5.75 3.31 -0.52
CA GLU A 26 5.93 2.26 0.48
C GLU A 26 4.72 2.21 1.44
N PHE A 27 4.30 0.99 1.78
CA PHE A 27 3.32 0.72 2.83
C PHE A 27 3.72 -0.58 3.54
N TRP A 28 3.93 -0.53 4.85
CA TRP A 28 4.40 -1.67 5.64
C TRP A 28 5.71 -2.31 5.11
N GLY A 29 6.66 -1.48 4.66
CA GLY A 29 7.92 -1.93 4.06
C GLY A 29 7.81 -2.56 2.66
N LEU A 30 6.61 -2.61 2.07
CA LEU A 30 6.37 -3.13 0.72
C LEU A 30 6.16 -1.98 -0.28
N PRO A 31 6.76 -2.02 -1.47
CA PRO A 31 6.54 -1.02 -2.50
C PRO A 31 5.23 -1.28 -3.27
N PHE A 32 4.39 -0.26 -3.37
CA PHE A 32 3.14 -0.32 -4.15
C PHE A 32 3.13 0.72 -5.27
N ARG A 33 2.85 0.27 -6.50
CA ARG A 33 2.63 1.15 -7.65
C ARG A 33 1.31 1.91 -7.49
N LEU A 34 1.33 3.20 -7.80
CA LEU A 34 0.15 4.04 -7.77
C LEU A 34 -0.48 4.12 -9.16
N SER A 35 -1.81 4.10 -9.21
CA SER A 35 -2.58 4.36 -10.43
C SER A 35 -3.58 5.49 -10.19
N PRO A 36 -3.91 6.32 -11.19
CA PRO A 36 -4.93 7.37 -11.04
C PRO A 36 -6.28 6.86 -10.52
N ALA A 37 -6.59 5.58 -10.73
CA ALA A 37 -7.84 4.94 -10.32
C ALA A 37 -7.87 4.50 -8.85
N THR A 38 -6.74 4.46 -8.15
CA THR A 38 -6.64 3.99 -6.77
C THR A 38 -6.23 5.09 -5.81
N LEU A 39 -6.59 4.95 -4.54
CA LEU A 39 -6.09 5.82 -3.48
C LEU A 39 -4.63 5.50 -3.17
N GLU A 40 -3.87 6.55 -2.88
CA GLU A 40 -2.50 6.42 -2.38
C GLU A 40 -2.52 5.78 -0.98
N PRO A 41 -1.75 4.69 -0.73
CA PRO A 41 -1.67 4.05 0.59
C PRO A 41 -1.38 5.08 1.68
N ARG A 42 -2.10 5.08 2.80
CA ARG A 42 -1.96 6.07 3.88
C ARG A 42 -1.26 5.43 5.08
N PRO A 43 -0.34 6.12 5.78
CA PRO A 43 0.33 5.56 6.95
C PRO A 43 -0.67 5.17 8.04
N ASP A 44 -1.73 5.96 8.22
CA ASP A 44 -2.79 5.65 9.19
C ASP A 44 -3.46 4.29 8.93
N SER A 45 -3.55 3.86 7.66
CA SER A 45 -4.10 2.55 7.29
C SER A 45 -3.23 1.37 7.76
N GLU A 46 -1.95 1.58 8.08
CA GLU A 46 -1.09 0.56 8.71
C GLU A 46 -1.60 0.16 10.09
N THR A 47 -2.33 1.05 10.77
CA THR A 47 -2.99 0.73 12.05
C THR A 47 -4.02 -0.40 11.88
N LEU A 48 -4.69 -0.51 10.72
CA LEU A 48 -5.63 -1.60 10.45
C LEU A 48 -4.91 -2.93 10.28
N VAL A 49 -3.75 -2.94 9.62
CA VAL A 49 -2.90 -4.13 9.48
C VAL A 49 -2.44 -4.59 10.86
N ALA A 50 -1.89 -3.68 11.67
CA ALA A 50 -1.46 -3.99 13.03
C ALA A 50 -2.59 -4.62 13.86
N ALA A 51 -3.77 -3.98 13.87
CA ALA A 51 -4.92 -4.49 14.61
C ALA A 51 -5.41 -5.87 14.13
N ALA A 52 -5.41 -6.11 12.82
CA ALA A 52 -5.77 -7.41 12.25
C ALA A 52 -4.77 -8.51 12.66
N LEU A 53 -3.48 -8.21 12.55
CA LEU A 53 -2.41 -9.13 12.94
C LEU A 53 -2.45 -9.45 14.44
N ASP A 54 -2.68 -8.45 15.29
CA ASP A 54 -2.84 -8.65 16.74
C ASP A 54 -4.06 -9.52 17.04
N ARG A 55 -5.17 -9.30 16.34
CA ARG A 55 -6.39 -10.11 16.49
C ARG A 55 -6.21 -11.56 16.08
N LEU A 56 -5.39 -11.83 15.08
CA LEU A 56 -5.07 -13.18 14.60
C LEU A 56 -4.12 -13.92 15.55
N GLY A 57 -3.12 -13.23 16.12
CA GLY A 57 -2.16 -13.82 17.06
C GLY A 57 -1.49 -15.07 16.49
N ALA A 58 -1.62 -16.21 17.18
CA ALA A 58 -1.05 -17.49 16.73
C ALA A 58 -1.67 -18.01 15.41
N ARG A 59 -2.88 -17.57 15.05
CA ARG A 59 -3.61 -18.00 13.85
C ARG A 59 -3.05 -17.43 12.55
N ARG A 60 -2.02 -16.57 12.59
CA ARG A 60 -1.33 -16.06 11.39
C ARG A 60 -0.75 -17.18 10.51
N GLN A 61 -0.53 -18.36 11.09
CA GLN A 61 -0.03 -19.55 10.40
C GLN A 61 -1.15 -20.46 9.86
N ASP A 62 -2.42 -20.17 10.16
CA ASP A 62 -3.56 -20.94 9.67
C ASP A 62 -3.85 -20.61 8.20
N PRO A 63 -4.50 -21.52 7.45
CA PRO A 63 -5.03 -21.22 6.12
C PRO A 63 -6.28 -20.33 6.21
N LEU A 64 -6.05 -19.02 6.34
CA LEU A 64 -7.11 -18.01 6.42
C LEU A 64 -7.62 -17.61 5.03
N ARG A 65 -8.87 -17.16 4.97
CA ARG A 65 -9.44 -16.49 3.80
C ARG A 65 -9.74 -15.04 4.18
N ILE A 66 -9.10 -14.09 3.52
CA ILE A 66 -9.12 -12.67 3.87
C ILE A 66 -9.79 -11.89 2.75
N LEU A 67 -10.89 -11.21 3.05
CA LEU A 67 -11.58 -10.33 2.10
C LEU A 67 -11.22 -8.87 2.39
N ASP A 68 -10.77 -8.15 1.36
CA ASP A 68 -10.53 -6.71 1.41
C ASP A 68 -11.55 -5.95 0.54
N LEU A 69 -12.45 -5.23 1.21
CA LEU A 69 -13.53 -4.49 0.56
C LEU A 69 -13.05 -3.10 0.16
N GLY A 70 -12.99 -2.86 -1.15
CA GLY A 70 -12.43 -1.62 -1.69
C GLY A 70 -10.91 -1.65 -1.73
N THR A 71 -10.33 -2.80 -2.14
CA THR A 71 -8.88 -3.07 -2.07
C THR A 71 -8.01 -1.98 -2.70
N GLY A 72 -8.50 -1.25 -3.71
CA GLY A 72 -7.79 -0.12 -4.30
C GLY A 72 -6.42 -0.55 -4.82
N THR A 73 -5.35 0.02 -4.24
CA THR A 73 -3.96 -0.34 -4.56
C THR A 73 -3.59 -1.77 -4.11
N GLY A 74 -4.43 -2.40 -3.29
CA GLY A 74 -4.23 -3.73 -2.73
C GLY A 74 -3.38 -3.74 -1.46
N CYS A 75 -3.04 -2.56 -0.91
CA CYS A 75 -2.01 -2.45 0.13
C CYS A 75 -2.39 -3.16 1.43
N LEU A 76 -3.68 -3.20 1.80
CA LEU A 76 -4.10 -3.95 2.98
C LEU A 76 -4.02 -5.46 2.75
N LEU A 77 -4.66 -5.97 1.69
CA LEU A 77 -4.69 -7.40 1.42
C LEU A 77 -3.29 -7.98 1.19
N VAL A 78 -2.49 -7.35 0.32
CA VAL A 78 -1.15 -7.85 -0.02
C VAL A 78 -0.24 -7.86 1.21
N THR A 79 -0.30 -6.81 2.04
CA THR A 79 0.46 -6.79 3.30
C THR A 79 0.01 -7.90 4.24
N LEU A 80 -1.30 -8.12 4.41
CA LEU A 80 -1.80 -9.22 5.25
C LEU A 80 -1.40 -10.60 4.75
N LEU A 81 -1.39 -10.82 3.42
CA LEU A 81 -0.93 -12.08 2.83
C LEU A 81 0.59 -12.27 2.97
N SER A 82 1.37 -11.18 2.96
CA SER A 82 2.81 -11.23 3.25
C SER A 82 3.09 -11.62 4.71
N GLU A 83 2.26 -11.16 5.65
CA GLU A 83 2.40 -11.41 7.09
C GLU A 83 1.74 -12.73 7.54
N CYS A 84 0.83 -13.28 6.72
CA CYS A 84 0.14 -14.55 6.95
C CYS A 84 0.36 -15.49 5.75
N PRO A 85 1.51 -16.19 5.66
CA PRO A 85 1.93 -16.88 4.44
C PRO A 85 1.00 -18.02 3.97
N ALA A 86 0.21 -18.59 4.87
CA ALA A 86 -0.77 -19.62 4.55
C ALA A 86 -2.15 -19.07 4.14
N ALA A 87 -2.36 -17.76 4.26
CA ALA A 87 -3.63 -17.11 3.95
C ALA A 87 -3.83 -16.92 2.44
N THR A 88 -5.09 -16.74 2.05
CA THR A 88 -5.51 -16.43 0.68
C THR A 88 -6.51 -15.28 0.68
N GLY A 89 -6.51 -14.50 -0.42
CA GLY A 89 -7.43 -13.39 -0.67
C GLY A 89 -8.63 -13.81 -1.51
#